data_AF-D1QN48-F1
#
_entry.id   AF-D1QN48-F1
#
_cell.length_a   1.000
_cell.length_b   1.000
_cell.length_c   1.000
_cell.angle_alpha   90.00
_cell.angle_beta   90.00
_cell.angle_gamma   90.00
#
_symmetry.space_group_name_H-M   'P 1'
#
loop_
_entity.id
_entity.type
_entity.pdbx_description
1 polymer ?
#
loop_
_entity_poly.entity_id
_entity_poly.type
_entity_poly.pdbx_seq_one_letter_code
_entity_poly.pdbx_strand_id
1 'polypeptide(L)' 'MKRLIKNASFEMLFSNKSTEATDDLIREIIKLGNSEENLVSLFRTLNFTRFHLRGMVEKIGITTEMGKKCIGTALCY' A
#
# COMPACT_ATOMS: atom_id res chain seq x y z
N MET A 1 -1.56 14.49 -4.91
CA MET A 1 -1.07 13.09 -4.88
C MET A 1 -2.18 12.19 -5.37
N LYS A 2 -1.95 11.42 -6.43
CA LYS A 2 -2.95 10.44 -6.91
C LYS A 2 -3.13 9.37 -5.85
N ARG A 3 -4.36 8.87 -5.69
CA ARG A 3 -4.66 7.76 -4.78
C ARG A 3 -4.99 6.54 -5.62
N LEU A 4 -4.05 5.60 -5.71
CA LEU A 4 -4.29 4.28 -6.32
C LEU A 4 -5.26 3.45 -5.47
N ILE A 5 -5.25 3.72 -4.17
CA ILE A 5 -6.15 3.08 -3.22
C ILE A 5 -7.36 3.99 -3.02
N LYS A 6 -8.47 3.66 -3.67
CA LYS A 6 -9.80 4.18 -3.33
C LYS A 6 -10.48 3.21 -2.38
N ASN A 7 -11.23 3.74 -1.40
CA ASN A 7 -11.79 2.94 -0.31
C ASN A 7 -12.56 1.71 -0.82
N ALA A 8 -13.43 1.87 -1.82
CA ALA A 8 -14.23 0.75 -2.37
C ALA A 8 -13.38 -0.34 -3.05
N SER A 9 -12.43 0.04 -3.91
CA SER A 9 -11.53 -0.92 -4.59
C SER A 9 -10.61 -1.62 -3.61
N PHE A 10 -10.23 -0.93 -2.54
CA PHE A 10 -9.43 -1.48 -1.46
C PHE A 10 -10.21 -2.48 -0.61
N GLU A 11 -11.47 -2.19 -0.29
CA GLU A 11 -12.35 -3.11 0.41
C GLU A 11 -12.59 -4.39 -0.40
N MET A 12 -12.60 -4.30 -1.75
CA MET A 12 -12.71 -5.47 -2.63
C MET A 12 -11.54 -6.46 -2.49
N LEU A 13 -10.36 -6.03 -2.03
CA LEU A 13 -9.24 -6.93 -1.75
C LEU A 13 -9.54 -7.92 -0.62
N PHE A 14 -10.52 -7.62 0.25
CA PHE A 14 -10.99 -8.53 1.31
C PHE A 14 -12.19 -9.40 0.91
N SER A 15 -12.68 -9.24 -0.31
CA SER A 15 -13.86 -9.96 -0.80
C SER A 15 -13.48 -11.25 -1.53
N ASN A 16 -14.49 -12.05 -1.84
CA ASN A 16 -14.38 -13.27 -2.66
C ASN A 16 -13.84 -13.00 -4.08
N LYS A 17 -13.71 -11.74 -4.48
CA LYS A 17 -13.17 -11.27 -5.77
C LYS A 17 -11.73 -10.74 -5.66
N SER A 18 -10.98 -11.17 -4.65
CA SER A 18 -9.64 -10.65 -4.33
C SER A 18 -8.64 -10.76 -5.49
N THR A 19 -8.74 -11.79 -6.34
CA THR A 19 -7.87 -11.94 -7.53
C THR A 19 -8.07 -10.80 -8.53
N GLU A 20 -9.31 -10.54 -8.94
CA GLU A 20 -9.65 -9.45 -9.88
C GLU A 20 -9.23 -8.08 -9.33
N ALA A 21 -9.50 -7.84 -8.04
CA ALA A 21 -9.10 -6.61 -7.36
C ALA A 21 -7.57 -6.45 -7.29
N THR A 22 -6.83 -7.54 -7.14
CA THR A 22 -5.36 -7.52 -7.13
C THR A 22 -4.80 -7.22 -8.52
N ASP A 23 -5.33 -7.86 -9.56
CA ASP A 23 -4.93 -7.63 -10.94
C ASP A 23 -5.16 -6.17 -11.36
N ASP A 24 -6.30 -5.60 -10.97
CA ASP A 24 -6.61 -4.20 -11.26
C ASP A 24 -5.67 -3.23 -10.53
N LEU A 25 -5.34 -3.49 -9.26
CA LEU A 25 -4.35 -2.69 -8.52
C LEU A 25 -2.98 -2.71 -9.20
N ILE A 26 -2.53 -3.89 -9.67
CA ILE A 26 -1.25 -4.04 -10.39
C ILE A 26 -1.29 -3.23 -11.70
N ARG A 27 -2.37 -3.31 -12.47
CA ARG A 27 -2.53 -2.52 -13.71
C ARG A 27 -2.48 -1.02 -13.43
N GLU A 28 -3.12 -0.54 -12.37
CA GLU A 28 -3.05 0.87 -11.99
C GLU A 28 -1.64 1.31 -11.58
N ILE A 29 -0.89 0.47 -10.86
CA ILE A 29 0.52 0.74 -10.52
C ILE A 29 1.38 0.85 -11.78
N ILE A 30 1.25 -0.09 -12.73
CA ILE A 30 1.98 -0.06 -13.99
C ILE A 30 1.63 1.20 -14.79
N LYS A 31 0.34 1.52 -14.91
CA LYS A 31 -0.13 2.71 -15.60
C LYS A 31 0.42 3.99 -14.95
N LEU A 32 0.48 4.05 -13.63
CA LEU A 32 1.07 5.19 -12.91
C LEU A 32 2.57 5.31 -13.23
N GLY A 33 3.32 4.22 -13.17
CA GLY A 33 4.75 4.21 -13.50
C GLY A 33 5.06 4.66 -14.92
N ASN A 34 4.19 4.33 -15.88
CA ASN A 34 4.35 4.72 -17.28
C ASN A 34 3.89 6.16 -17.60
N SER A 35 3.07 6.79 -16.74
CA SER A 35 2.43 8.08 -17.04
C SER A 35 2.82 9.23 -16.11
N GLU A 36 3.45 8.96 -14.97
CA GLU A 36 3.90 9.98 -14.03
C GLU A 36 5.37 10.36 -14.30
N GLU A 37 5.57 11.51 -14.92
CA GLU A 37 6.91 12.06 -15.19
C GLU A 37 7.58 12.57 -13.91
N ASN A 38 6.80 12.99 -12.91
CA ASN A 38 7.34 13.49 -11.66
C ASN A 38 7.70 12.34 -10.70
N LEU A 39 8.99 12.00 -10.65
CA LEU A 39 9.51 10.92 -9.80
C LEU A 39 9.20 11.11 -8.31
N VAL A 40 9.14 12.34 -7.81
CA VAL A 40 8.79 12.62 -6.40
C VAL A 40 7.30 12.33 -6.15
N SER A 41 6.42 12.70 -7.09
CA SER A 41 5.00 12.38 -7.06
C SER A 41 4.75 10.88 -7.13
N LEU A 42 5.47 10.19 -8.02
CA LEU A 42 5.44 8.74 -8.18
C LEU A 42 5.84 8.05 -6.86
N PHE A 43 6.99 8.42 -6.30
CA PHE A 43 7.50 7.86 -5.05
C PHE A 43 6.53 8.07 -3.88
N ARG A 44 5.99 9.29 -3.73
CA ARG A 44 5.00 9.60 -2.68
C ARG A 44 3.74 8.75 -2.83
N THR A 45 3.25 8.60 -4.05
CA THR A 45 2.05 7.80 -4.35
C THR A 45 2.28 6.32 -4.06
N LEU A 46 3.41 5.76 -4.50
CA LEU A 46 3.76 4.36 -4.24
C LEU A 46 3.96 4.08 -2.74
N ASN A 47 4.63 4.96 -2.00
CA ASN A 47 4.81 4.81 -0.56
C ASN A 47 3.50 4.87 0.21
N PHE A 48 2.60 5.77 -0.19
CA PHE A 48 1.27 5.86 0.39
C PHE A 48 0.49 4.56 0.15
N THR A 49 0.49 4.04 -1.08
CA THR A 49 -0.13 2.75 -1.42
C THR A 49 0.44 1.61 -0.57
N ARG A 50 1.78 1.52 -0.46
CA ARG A 50 2.46 0.52 0.36
C ARG A 50 2.11 0.59 1.83
N PHE A 51 1.99 1.79 2.40
CA PHE A 51 1.60 1.98 3.80
C PHE A 51 0.22 1.36 4.08
N HIS A 52 -0.75 1.61 3.21
CA HIS A 52 -2.08 1.03 3.33
C HIS A 52 -2.07 -0.48 3.17
N LEU A 53 -1.35 -1.03 2.18
CA LEU A 53 -1.21 -2.48 1.99
C LEU A 53 -0.58 -3.17 3.22
N ARG A 54 0.41 -2.54 3.86
CA ARG A 54 0.99 -3.05 5.12
C ARG A 54 -0.03 -3.14 6.24
N GLY A 55 -0.89 -2.13 6.39
CA GLY A 55 -2.00 -2.17 7.34
C GLY A 55 -2.98 -3.33 7.09
N MET A 56 -3.06 -3.87 5.86
CA MET A 56 -3.88 -5.05 5.57
C MET A 56 -3.25 -6.33 6.13
N VAL A 57 -1.94 -6.51 5.97
CA VAL A 57 -1.20 -7.67 6.51
C VAL A 57 -1.38 -7.75 8.02
N GLU A 58 -1.33 -6.61 8.71
CA GLU A 58 -1.55 -6.51 10.15
C GLU A 58 -3.00 -6.86 10.55
N LYS A 59 -4.01 -6.48 9.75
CA LYS A 59 -5.44 -6.77 10.02
C LYS A 59 -5.84 -8.22 9.80
N ILE A 60 -5.23 -8.91 8.83
CA ILE A 60 -5.54 -10.32 8.51
C ILE A 60 -4.84 -11.28 9.50
N GLY A 61 -4.07 -10.76 10.46
CA GLY A 61 -3.36 -11.59 11.45
C GLY A 61 -2.24 -12.42 10.83
N ILE A 62 -1.86 -12.15 9.57
CA ILE A 62 -0.68 -12.73 8.92
C ILE A 62 0.52 -11.97 9.49
N THR A 63 0.86 -12.26 10.75
CA THR A 63 2.12 -11.85 11.34
C THR A 63 3.24 -12.60 10.63
N THR A 64 3.66 -12.09 9.47
CA THR A 64 5.03 -12.33 9.05
C THR A 64 5.89 -11.64 10.09
N GLU A 65 6.72 -12.40 10.81
CA GLU A 65 7.69 -11.93 11.81
C GLU A 65 8.75 -11.01 11.17
N MET A 66 8.33 -9.91 10.55
CA MET A 66 9.22 -8.91 9.99
C MET A 66 9.39 -7.78 11.00
N GLY A 67 10.30 -8.04 11.94
CA GLY A 67 11.03 -7.03 12.68
C GLY A 67 10.27 -6.44 13.87
N LYS A 68 10.88 -6.55 15.04
CA LYS A 68 10.50 -5.81 16.26
C LYS A 68 10.06 -4.39 15.89
N LYS A 69 8.85 -3.99 16.33
CA LYS A 69 8.44 -2.59 16.37
C LYS A 69 9.49 -1.84 17.19
N CYS A 70 10.35 -1.07 16.54
CA CYS A 70 11.02 0.05 17.21
C CYS A 70 9.92 1.06 17.54
N ILE A 71 9.38 0.93 18.74
CA ILE A 71 8.52 1.93 19.35
C ILE A 71 9.40 3.16 19.51
N GLY A 72 9.11 4.19 18.72
CA GLY A 72 9.82 5.45 18.78
C GLY A 72 9.71 6.03 20.19
N THR A 73 10.81 5.99 20.92
CA THR A 73 11.13 7.00 21.91
C THR A 73 12.59 7.34 21.71
N ALA A 74 12.83 8.36 20.89
CA ALA A 74 14.09 9.07 20.91
C ALA A 74 14.20 9.74 22.29
N LEU A 75 14.83 9.06 23.23
CA LEU A 75 15.35 9.67 24.45
C LEU A 75 16.82 9.96 24.19
N CYS A 76 17.08 11.19 23.76
CA CYS A 76 18.41 11.78 23.86
C CYS A 76 18.62 12.19 25.32
N TYR A 77 19.66 11.65 25.96
CA TYR A 77 20.33 12.24 27.11
C TYR A 77 21.82 12.31 26.79
#